data_AF-A0AAF0EFQ0-F1
#
_entry.id   AF-A0AAF0EFQ0-F1
#
_cell.length_a   1.000
_cell.length_b   1.000
_cell.length_c   1.000
_cell.angle_alpha   90.00
_cell.angle_beta   90.00
_cell.angle_gamma   90.00
#
_symmetry.space_group_name_H-M   'P 1'
#
loop_
_entity.id
_entity.type
_entity.pdbx_description
1 polymer ?
#
loop_
_entity_poly.entity_id
_entity_poly.type
_entity_poly.pdbx_seq_one_letter_code
_entity_poly.pdbx_strand_id
1 'polypeptide(L)'
;MGPLPQRFDVPLGASALWVHLYPHDDSAHWLEHFVRLPLSYRWALTQRYQLRVSAPAHMPADVMLHVQAPDPLAPVSTDAHPCSMLVARISAHATGARVAPHGRAHSWLTRAAEATLGWAAPRARPAPTTIPIDVTFERMYLGFIPATALSMIVTMLGVLTLFAIAWVPLRRALPPRARPF
;
A
#
# COMPACT_ATOMS: atom_id res chain seq x y z
N MET A 1 11.02 -7.82 -1.73
CA MET A 1 9.58 -8.17 -1.82
C MET A 1 8.81 -6.90 -1.53
N GLY A 2 7.81 -6.54 -2.35
CA GLY A 2 6.97 -5.36 -2.09
C GLY A 2 6.01 -5.62 -0.92
N PRO A 3 5.39 -4.56 -0.34
CA PRO A 3 4.44 -4.73 0.74
C PRO A 3 3.23 -5.55 0.29
N LEU A 4 2.81 -6.49 1.12
CA LEU A 4 1.62 -7.31 0.85
C LEU A 4 0.36 -6.46 1.06
N PRO A 5 -0.55 -6.38 0.08
CA PRO A 5 -1.82 -5.71 0.26
C PRO A 5 -2.67 -6.40 1.32
N GLN A 6 -3.23 -5.62 2.24
CA GLN A 6 -4.25 -6.09 3.15
C GLN A 6 -5.62 -5.96 2.49
N ARG A 7 -6.32 -7.08 2.37
CA ARG A 7 -7.62 -7.13 1.70
C ARG A 7 -8.76 -7.01 2.71
N PHE A 8 -9.68 -6.10 2.45
CA PHE A 8 -10.87 -5.88 3.26
C PHE A 8 -12.12 -6.03 2.41
N ASP A 9 -13.07 -6.83 2.87
CA ASP A 9 -14.39 -6.94 2.23
C ASP A 9 -15.31 -5.85 2.79
N VAL A 10 -15.46 -4.76 2.04
CA VAL A 10 -16.24 -3.59 2.46
C VAL A 10 -17.69 -3.76 2.06
N PRO A 11 -18.65 -3.67 2.98
CA PRO A 11 -20.07 -3.77 2.65
C PRO A 11 -20.51 -2.62 1.75
N LEU A 12 -21.38 -2.94 0.79
CA LEU A 12 -22.01 -1.95 -0.07
C LEU A 12 -23.21 -1.32 0.63
N GLY A 13 -23.21 0.01 0.76
CA GLY A 13 -24.31 0.77 1.36
C GLY A 13 -23.84 1.77 2.41
N ALA A 14 -24.69 2.05 3.41
CA ALA A 14 -24.44 3.08 4.42
C ALA A 14 -23.44 2.67 5.51
N SER A 15 -23.00 1.41 5.53
CA SER A 15 -22.03 0.92 6.50
C SER A 15 -20.61 1.29 6.08
N ALA A 16 -19.83 1.78 7.03
CA ALA A 16 -18.42 2.05 6.85
C ALA A 16 -17.58 1.09 7.70
N LEU A 17 -16.48 0.63 7.13
CA LEU A 17 -15.50 -0.20 7.82
C LEU A 17 -14.40 0.71 8.38
N TRP A 18 -14.15 0.57 9.69
CA TRP A 18 -13.01 1.20 10.34
C TRP A 18 -11.86 0.22 10.38
N VAL A 19 -10.70 0.67 9.90
CA VAL A 19 -9.49 -0.16 9.81
C VAL A 19 -8.34 0.58 10.46
N HIS A 20 -7.60 -0.16 11.28
CA HIS A 20 -6.32 0.27 11.83
C HIS A 20 -5.21 -0.18 10.90
N LEU A 21 -4.46 0.78 10.37
CA LEU A 21 -3.39 0.55 9.42
C LEU A 21 -2.05 0.83 10.10
N TYR A 22 -1.17 -0.16 10.04
CA TYR A 22 0.21 -0.06 10.52
C TYR A 22 1.14 -0.08 9.31
N PRO A 23 2.21 0.73 9.31
CA PRO A 23 3.16 0.71 8.21
C PRO A 23 3.78 -0.69 8.15
N HIS A 24 3.79 -1.29 6.97
CA HIS A 24 4.25 -2.67 6.80
C HIS A 24 5.77 -2.87 7.05
N ASP A 25 6.53 -1.78 7.19
CA ASP A 25 7.98 -1.81 7.26
C ASP A 25 8.50 -1.59 8.69
N ASP A 26 8.70 -2.69 9.42
CA ASP A 26 9.30 -2.72 10.78
C ASP A 26 10.82 -2.49 10.77
N SER A 27 11.45 -2.47 9.59
CA SER A 27 12.92 -2.56 9.42
C SER A 27 13.71 -1.37 9.97
N ALA A 28 13.04 -0.36 10.52
CA ALA A 28 13.66 0.86 11.02
C ALA A 28 13.21 1.25 12.44
N HIS A 29 12.49 0.39 13.16
CA HIS A 29 12.31 0.58 14.60
C HIS A 29 13.66 0.72 15.33
N TRP A 30 14.71 0.08 14.80
CA TRP A 30 16.07 0.25 15.31
C TRP A 30 16.61 1.67 15.16
N LEU A 31 16.25 2.42 14.10
CA LEU A 31 16.73 3.80 13.92
C LEU A 31 16.18 4.73 15.01
N GLU A 32 14.92 4.52 15.38
CA GLU A 32 14.29 5.25 16.49
C GLU A 32 14.91 4.87 17.84
N HIS A 33 15.31 3.61 18.00
CA HIS A 33 15.91 3.11 19.24
C HIS A 33 17.37 3.54 19.42
N PHE A 34 18.18 3.48 18.36
CA PHE A 34 19.64 3.68 18.44
C PHE A 34 20.10 5.10 18.11
N VAL A 35 19.30 5.90 17.40
CA VAL A 35 19.69 7.26 17.00
C VAL A 35 18.81 8.30 17.71
N ARG A 36 19.22 8.72 18.91
CA ARG A 36 18.63 9.90 19.58
C ARG A 36 19.06 11.16 18.86
N LEU A 37 18.30 11.57 17.84
CA LEU A 37 18.60 12.74 17.04
C LEU A 37 18.11 14.03 17.71
N PRO A 38 18.83 15.15 17.54
CA PRO A 38 18.36 16.46 17.97
C PRO A 38 17.03 16.83 17.28
N LEU A 39 16.17 17.59 17.97
CA LEU A 39 14.88 18.08 17.46
C LEU A 39 14.99 18.74 16.07
N SER A 40 16.09 19.44 15.81
CA SER A 40 16.38 20.11 14.54
C SER A 40 16.63 19.15 13.36
N TYR A 41 16.87 17.87 13.58
CA TYR A 41 17.04 16.86 12.53
C TYR A 41 15.88 15.88 12.45
N ARG A 42 14.93 15.95 13.40
CA ARG A 42 13.72 15.13 13.38
C ARG A 42 12.86 15.41 12.15
N TRP A 43 12.78 16.67 11.71
CA TRP A 43 12.08 17.02 10.47
C TRP A 43 12.79 16.49 9.22
N ALA A 44 14.12 16.50 9.21
CA ALA A 44 14.92 15.96 8.11
C ALA A 44 14.82 14.43 8.01
N LEU A 45 14.23 13.78 9.01
CA LEU A 45 13.89 12.36 9.07
C LEU A 45 12.38 12.13 9.20
N THR A 46 11.54 13.13 8.88
CA THR A 46 10.09 12.94 8.91
C THR A 46 9.75 11.73 8.07
N GLN A 47 9.09 10.76 8.69
CA GLN A 47 8.61 9.58 8.00
C GLN A 47 7.45 10.04 7.12
N ARG A 48 7.59 9.86 5.81
CA ARG A 48 6.50 10.08 4.86
C ARG A 48 5.89 8.75 4.53
N TYR A 49 4.58 8.63 4.70
CA TYR A 49 3.85 7.42 4.39
C TYR A 49 2.98 7.60 3.16
N GLN A 50 2.77 6.50 2.45
CA GLN A 50 1.88 6.41 1.30
C GLN A 50 0.80 5.37 1.61
N LEU A 51 -0.46 5.78 1.44
CA LEU A 51 -1.61 4.91 1.47
C LEU A 51 -2.07 4.68 0.03
N ARG A 52 -2.08 3.42 -0.43
CA ARG A 52 -2.66 3.06 -1.73
C ARG A 52 -3.88 2.18 -1.51
N VAL A 53 -4.95 2.51 -2.22
CA VAL A 53 -6.22 1.79 -2.20
C VAL A 53 -6.53 1.36 -3.63
N SER A 54 -6.79 0.07 -3.81
CA SER A 54 -7.18 -0.51 -5.09
C SER A 54 -8.45 -1.32 -4.95
N ALA A 55 -9.37 -1.13 -5.91
CA ALA A 55 -10.63 -1.85 -6.01
C ALA A 55 -10.78 -2.48 -7.41
N PRO A 56 -11.63 -3.51 -7.59
CA PRO A 56 -11.81 -4.19 -8.86
C PRO A 56 -12.42 -3.26 -9.93
N ALA A 57 -11.85 -3.26 -11.14
CA ALA A 57 -12.25 -2.38 -12.24
C ALA A 57 -13.67 -2.59 -12.80
N HIS A 58 -14.36 -3.66 -12.40
CA HIS A 58 -15.67 -4.06 -12.96
C HIS A 58 -16.85 -3.84 -12.00
N MET A 59 -16.65 -3.10 -10.91
CA MET A 59 -17.73 -2.77 -9.98
C MET A 59 -18.07 -1.29 -10.10
N PRO A 60 -19.31 -0.93 -10.48
CA PRO A 60 -19.74 0.45 -10.47
C PRO A 60 -20.04 0.83 -9.01
N ALA A 61 -19.01 1.33 -8.33
CA ALA A 61 -19.11 1.77 -6.94
C ALA A 61 -18.17 2.94 -6.68
N ASP A 62 -18.68 3.91 -5.93
CA ASP A 62 -17.90 5.02 -5.42
C ASP A 62 -17.32 4.62 -4.06
N VAL A 63 -15.99 4.67 -3.95
CA VAL A 63 -15.27 4.38 -2.72
C VAL A 63 -14.86 5.69 -2.07
N MET A 64 -15.31 5.92 -0.84
CA MET A 64 -14.96 7.08 -0.04
C MET A 64 -14.07 6.66 1.12
N LEU A 65 -12.91 7.32 1.24
CA LEU A 65 -11.88 7.06 2.22
C LEU A 65 -11.68 8.29 3.10
N HIS A 66 -11.90 8.15 4.41
CA HIS A 66 -11.55 9.17 5.39
C HIS A 66 -10.38 8.68 6.24
N VAL A 67 -9.28 9.40 6.21
CA VAL A 67 -8.07 9.10 6.99
C VAL A 67 -7.99 10.06 8.17
N GLN A 68 -7.81 9.51 9.36
CA GLN A 68 -7.64 10.26 10.59
C GLN A 68 -6.36 9.81 11.30
N ALA A 69 -5.66 10.77 11.89
CA ALA A 69 -4.60 10.47 12.84
C ALA A 69 -5.22 9.89 14.13
N PRO A 70 -4.48 9.05 14.89
CA PRO A 70 -4.92 8.62 16.21
C PRO A 70 -5.06 9.85 17.10
N ASP A 71 -6.28 10.13 17.54
CA ASP A 71 -6.66 11.21 18.46
C ASP A 71 -6.63 12.66 17.91
N PRO A 72 -7.76 13.18 17.37
CA PRO A 72 -7.86 14.59 16.95
C PRO A 72 -8.05 15.58 18.12
N LEU A 73 -8.24 15.10 19.34
CA LEU A 73 -8.53 15.92 20.54
C LEU A 73 -7.29 16.23 21.38
N ALA A 74 -6.15 15.62 21.08
CA ALA A 74 -4.90 15.96 21.75
C ALA A 74 -4.40 17.33 21.24
N PRO A 75 -4.11 18.30 22.11
CA PRO A 75 -3.48 19.54 21.68
C PRO A 75 -2.23 19.20 20.88
N VAL A 76 -1.99 19.90 19.76
CA VAL A 76 -0.80 19.74 18.92
C VAL A 76 0.43 19.98 19.80
N SER A 77 0.94 18.90 20.40
CA SER A 77 2.11 18.93 21.24
C SER A 77 3.28 19.35 20.36
N THR A 78 4.09 20.28 20.86
CA THR A 78 5.36 20.69 20.24
C THR A 78 6.31 19.50 20.02
N ASP A 79 6.03 18.36 20.66
CA ASP A 79 6.65 17.07 20.39
C ASP A 79 5.81 16.26 19.39
N ALA A 80 5.81 16.70 18.13
CA ALA A 80 5.26 15.92 17.02
C ALA A 80 6.07 14.62 16.85
N HIS A 81 5.51 13.50 17.32
CA HIS A 81 6.05 12.17 17.08
C HIS A 81 5.47 11.62 15.76
N PRO A 82 6.26 10.87 14.97
CA PRO A 82 5.74 10.22 13.78
C PRO A 82 4.61 9.25 14.19
N CYS A 83 3.41 9.43 13.60
CA CYS A 83 2.28 8.54 13.85
C CYS A 83 2.57 7.19 13.22
N SER A 84 2.85 6.18 14.06
CA SER A 84 3.07 4.79 13.64
C SER A 84 1.78 4.04 13.30
N MET A 85 0.63 4.72 13.34
CA MET A 85 -0.69 4.13 13.16
C MET A 85 -1.60 5.13 12.46
N LEU A 86 -2.37 4.65 11.48
CA LEU A 86 -3.45 5.41 10.84
C LEU A 86 -4.79 4.73 11.08
N VAL A 87 -5.82 5.54 11.28
CA VAL A 87 -7.20 5.07 11.34
C VAL A 87 -7.90 5.50 10.06
N ALA A 88 -8.34 4.53 9.26
CA ALA A 88 -9.05 4.78 8.01
C ALA A 88 -10.49 4.28 8.11
N ARG A 89 -11.44 5.14 7.70
CA ARG A 89 -12.83 4.78 7.47
C ARG A 89 -13.04 4.61 5.97
N ILE A 90 -13.41 3.41 5.56
CA ILE A 90 -13.66 3.04 4.16
C ILE A 90 -15.15 2.79 3.99
N SER A 91 -15.77 3.44 3.02
CA SER A 91 -17.18 3.23 2.67
C SER A 91 -17.34 3.08 1.17
N ALA A 92 -18.23 2.18 0.74
CA ALA A 92 -18.47 1.89 -0.67
C ALA A 92 -19.95 2.08 -0.98
N HIS A 93 -20.25 2.91 -1.97
CA HIS A 93 -21.60 3.19 -2.43
C HIS A 93 -21.76 2.62 -3.83
N ALA A 94 -22.74 1.74 -4.04
CA ALA A 94 -23.04 1.26 -5.38
C ALA A 94 -23.47 2.44 -6.26
N THR A 95 -22.79 2.62 -7.39
CA THR A 95 -23.15 3.62 -8.40
C THR A 95 -23.61 2.94 -9.68
N GLY A 96 -24.38 3.66 -10.49
CA GLY A 96 -24.97 3.12 -11.71
C GLY A 96 -26.34 2.45 -11.52
N ALA A 97 -27.22 2.69 -12.49
CA ALA A 97 -28.49 1.98 -12.57
C ALA A 97 -28.24 0.59 -13.17
N ARG A 98 -28.73 -0.47 -12.50
CA ARG A 98 -28.81 -1.77 -13.18
C ARG A 98 -29.82 -1.63 -14.31
N VAL A 99 -29.37 -1.89 -15.53
CA VAL A 99 -30.30 -2.15 -16.63
C VAL A 99 -30.91 -3.52 -16.34
N ALA A 100 -32.09 -3.53 -15.73
CA ALA A 100 -32.84 -4.76 -15.56
C ALA A 100 -33.08 -5.37 -16.95
N PRO A 101 -32.86 -6.68 -17.15
CA PRO A 101 -33.37 -7.35 -18.34
C PRO A 101 -34.88 -7.06 -18.40
N HIS A 102 -35.36 -6.58 -19.55
CA HIS A 102 -36.77 -6.22 -19.69
C HIS A 102 -37.63 -7.47 -19.49
N GLY A 103 -38.26 -7.61 -18.30
CA GLY A 103 -39.06 -8.80 -17.95
C GLY A 103 -40.29 -9.01 -18.83
N ARG A 104 -40.69 -8.00 -19.63
CA ARG A 104 -41.69 -8.10 -20.68
C ARG A 104 -41.26 -7.21 -21.84
N ALA A 105 -40.65 -7.79 -22.87
CA ALA A 105 -40.48 -7.14 -24.15
C ALA A 105 -41.87 -6.85 -24.76
N HIS A 106 -42.34 -5.60 -24.66
CA HIS A 106 -43.69 -5.21 -25.10
C HIS A 106 -43.81 -5.19 -26.63
N SER A 107 -42.69 -5.14 -27.37
CA SER A 107 -42.68 -5.17 -28.83
C SER A 107 -42.16 -6.50 -29.37
N TRP A 108 -42.66 -6.90 -30.53
CA TRP A 108 -42.19 -8.10 -31.24
C TRP A 108 -40.72 -7.97 -31.69
N LEU A 109 -40.29 -6.75 -32.05
CA LEU A 109 -38.90 -6.44 -32.41
C LEU A 109 -37.94 -6.70 -31.24
N THR A 110 -38.32 -6.27 -30.03
CA THR A 110 -37.52 -6.52 -28.82
C THR A 110 -37.39 -8.02 -28.51
N ARG A 111 -38.45 -8.81 -28.75
CA ARG A 111 -38.38 -10.29 -28.60
C ARG A 111 -37.48 -10.94 -29.65
N ALA A 112 -37.55 -10.50 -30.90
CA ALA A 112 -36.69 -11.02 -31.96
C ALA A 112 -35.21 -10.67 -31.71
N ALA A 113 -34.93 -9.45 -31.24
CA ALA A 113 -33.59 -9.03 -30.84
C ALA A 113 -33.07 -9.85 -29.65
N GLU A 114 -33.89 -10.06 -28.60
CA GLU A 114 -33.50 -10.93 -27.47
C GLU A 114 -33.28 -12.39 -27.91
N ALA A 115 -34.09 -12.93 -28.82
CA ALA A 115 -33.92 -14.29 -29.31
C ALA A 115 -32.63 -14.48 -30.14
N THR A 116 -32.25 -13.46 -30.93
CA THR A 116 -31.10 -13.53 -31.85
C THR A 116 -29.79 -13.09 -31.22
N LEU A 117 -29.83 -12.15 -30.26
CA LEU A 117 -28.66 -11.53 -29.64
C LEU A 117 -28.58 -11.76 -28.12
N GLY A 118 -29.63 -12.28 -27.49
CA GLY A 118 -29.67 -12.49 -26.04
C GLY A 118 -28.68 -13.53 -25.53
N TRP A 119 -28.17 -14.41 -26.40
CA TRP A 119 -27.04 -15.30 -26.06
C TRP A 119 -25.74 -14.53 -25.78
N ALA A 120 -25.59 -13.33 -26.36
CA ALA A 120 -24.43 -12.45 -26.13
C ALA A 120 -24.63 -11.52 -24.93
N ALA A 121 -25.83 -11.47 -24.34
CA ALA A 121 -26.09 -10.66 -23.15
C ALA A 121 -25.34 -11.25 -21.94
N PRO A 122 -24.61 -10.44 -21.16
CA PRO A 122 -23.99 -10.89 -19.92
C PRO A 122 -25.05 -11.44 -18.99
N ARG A 123 -24.84 -12.64 -18.44
CA ARG A 123 -25.74 -13.21 -17.43
C ARG A 123 -25.87 -12.23 -16.26
N ALA A 124 -27.10 -11.90 -15.89
CA ALA A 124 -27.39 -11.08 -14.73
C ALA A 124 -26.81 -11.75 -13.48
N ARG A 125 -25.68 -11.24 -12.99
CA ARG A 125 -25.14 -11.66 -11.69
C ARG A 125 -25.87 -10.87 -10.58
N PRO A 126 -26.17 -11.51 -9.44
CA PRO A 126 -26.60 -10.75 -8.26
C PRO A 126 -25.54 -9.70 -7.95
N ALA A 127 -25.96 -8.50 -7.49
CA ALA A 127 -24.93 -7.53 -7.10
C ALA A 127 -24.14 -8.12 -5.95
N PRO A 128 -22.82 -7.91 -5.95
CA PRO A 128 -22.04 -8.17 -4.76
C PRO A 128 -22.65 -7.38 -3.59
N THR A 129 -22.70 -7.99 -2.41
CA THR A 129 -23.04 -7.32 -1.16
C THR A 129 -21.82 -6.67 -0.52
N THR A 130 -20.62 -7.09 -0.93
CA THR A 130 -19.32 -6.60 -0.45
C THR A 130 -18.36 -6.39 -1.62
N ILE A 131 -17.49 -5.40 -1.51
CA ILE A 131 -16.41 -5.12 -2.47
C ILE A 131 -15.07 -5.41 -1.81
N PRO A 132 -14.21 -6.24 -2.41
CA PRO A 132 -12.86 -6.42 -1.92
C PRO A 132 -12.05 -5.16 -2.22
N ILE A 133 -11.50 -4.54 -1.19
CA ILE A 133 -10.63 -3.37 -1.29
C ILE A 133 -9.26 -3.77 -0.75
N ASP A 134 -8.25 -3.64 -1.60
CA ASP A 134 -6.86 -3.88 -1.24
C ASP A 134 -6.26 -2.56 -0.76
N VAL A 135 -5.76 -2.55 0.47
CA VAL A 135 -5.15 -1.38 1.12
C VAL A 135 -3.69 -1.69 1.42
N THR A 136 -2.81 -0.79 1.02
CA THR A 136 -1.38 -0.85 1.33
C THR A 136 -0.97 0.43 2.03
N PHE A 137 -0.36 0.29 3.20
CA PHE A 137 0.20 1.41 3.95
C PHE A 137 1.70 1.20 4.10
N GLU A 138 2.48 2.04 3.42
CA GLU A 138 3.92 1.90 3.31
C GLU A 138 4.63 3.21 3.69
N ARG A 139 5.86 3.09 4.20
CA ARG A 139 6.72 4.25 4.39
C ARG A 139 7.47 4.53 3.08
N MET A 140 7.26 5.70 2.53
CA MET A 140 7.83 6.13 1.26
C MET A 140 9.23 6.73 1.45
N TYR A 141 9.41 7.53 2.51
CA TYR A 141 10.68 8.18 2.81
C TYR A 141 11.01 8.14 4.30
N LEU A 142 12.31 8.00 4.58
CA LEU A 142 12.92 8.40 5.83
C LEU A 142 13.66 9.72 5.57
N GLY A 143 12.99 10.84 5.81
CA GLY A 143 13.55 12.14 5.45
C GLY A 143 13.58 12.36 3.94
N PHE A 144 14.78 12.53 3.38
CA PHE A 144 15.02 12.63 1.94
C PHE A 144 15.42 11.29 1.30
N ILE A 145 15.65 10.25 2.10
CA ILE A 145 16.09 8.95 1.62
C ILE A 145 14.86 8.09 1.34
N PRO A 146 14.63 7.65 0.09
CA PRO A 146 13.54 6.73 -0.21
C PRO A 146 13.79 5.39 0.48
N ALA A 147 12.74 4.74 0.97
CA ALA A 147 12.86 3.46 1.68
C ALA A 147 13.60 2.38 0.86
N THR A 148 13.46 2.43 -0.47
CA THR A 148 14.18 1.54 -1.40
C THR A 148 15.70 1.76 -1.38
N ALA A 149 16.16 3.01 -1.28
CA ALA A 149 17.59 3.30 -1.17
C ALA A 149 18.16 2.82 0.17
N LEU A 150 17.36 2.87 1.23
CA LEU A 150 17.78 2.44 2.57
C LEU A 150 18.07 0.93 2.59
N SER A 151 17.21 0.11 1.98
CA SER A 151 17.48 -1.33 1.86
C SER A 151 18.71 -1.63 0.98
N MET A 152 18.93 -0.86 -0.09
CA MET A 152 20.15 -0.97 -0.90
C MET A 152 21.42 -0.59 -0.14
N ILE A 153 21.38 0.47 0.69
CA ILE A 153 22.51 0.89 1.52
C ILE A 153 22.88 -0.21 2.52
N VAL A 154 21.89 -0.77 3.22
CA VAL A 154 22.10 -1.85 4.20
C VAL A 154 22.70 -3.08 3.53
N THR A 155 22.15 -3.50 2.40
CA THR A 155 22.69 -4.64 1.63
C THR A 155 24.09 -4.38 1.10
N MET A 156 24.38 -3.19 0.56
CA MET A 156 25.74 -2.82 0.15
C MET A 156 26.74 -2.84 1.31
N LEU A 157 26.36 -2.31 2.48
CA LEU A 157 27.20 -2.35 3.69
C LEU A 157 27.49 -3.80 4.12
N GLY A 158 26.48 -4.68 4.08
CA GLY A 158 26.64 -6.11 4.33
C GLY A 158 27.61 -6.78 3.35
N VAL A 159 27.47 -6.50 2.06
CA VAL A 159 28.36 -7.06 1.02
C VAL A 159 29.79 -6.51 1.16
N LEU A 160 29.96 -5.20 1.40
CA LEU A 160 31.26 -4.57 1.58
C LEU A 160 31.98 -5.10 2.82
N THR A 161 31.26 -5.32 3.92
CA THR A 161 31.84 -5.90 5.14
C THR A 161 32.27 -7.34 4.92
N LEU A 162 31.43 -8.18 4.30
CA LEU A 162 31.80 -9.54 3.91
C LEU A 162 32.99 -9.57 2.95
N PHE A 163 32.99 -8.68 1.96
CA PHE A 163 34.09 -8.54 1.01
C PHE A 163 35.38 -8.13 1.74
N ALA A 164 35.34 -7.16 2.65
CA ALA A 164 36.50 -6.76 3.43
C ALA A 164 37.03 -7.92 4.29
N ILE A 165 36.14 -8.67 4.94
CA ILE A 165 36.51 -9.85 5.76
C ILE A 165 37.18 -10.93 4.90
N ALA A 166 36.68 -11.19 3.69
CA ALA A 166 37.23 -12.21 2.80
C ALA A 166 38.49 -11.76 2.02
N TRP A 167 38.56 -10.49 1.62
CA TRP A 167 39.60 -9.94 0.76
C TRP A 167 40.89 -9.62 1.52
N VAL A 168 40.80 -9.15 2.76
CA VAL A 168 41.96 -8.86 3.61
C VAL A 168 42.87 -10.08 3.83
N PRO A 169 42.38 -11.28 4.19
CA PRO A 169 43.25 -12.46 4.33
C PRO A 169 43.78 -12.94 2.98
N LEU A 170 42.99 -12.89 1.91
CA LEU A 170 43.42 -13.31 0.57
C LEU A 170 44.56 -12.43 0.02
N ARG A 171 44.51 -11.11 0.24
CA ARG A 171 45.61 -10.20 -0.10
C ARG A 171 46.90 -10.49 0.67
N ARG A 172 46.80 -10.94 1.92
CA ARG A 172 47.96 -11.31 2.74
C ARG A 172 48.59 -12.62 2.30
N ALA A 173 47.83 -13.51 1.64
CA ALA A 173 48.32 -14.80 1.14
C ALA A 173 48.96 -14.73 -0.25
N LEU A 174 48.79 -13.63 -0.99
CA LEU A 174 49.39 -13.45 -2.32
C LEU A 174 50.87 -13.03 -2.19
N PRO A 175 51.83 -13.79 -2.77
CA PRO A 175 53.24 -13.42 -2.73
C PRO A 175 53.50 -12.11 -3.50
N PRO A 176 54.50 -11.30 -3.09
CA PRO A 176 54.82 -10.05 -3.77
C PRO A 176 55.18 -10.32 -5.23
N ARG A 177 54.50 -9.62 -6.14
CA ARG A 177 54.73 -9.71 -7.59
C ARG A 177 56.16 -9.25 -7.87
N ALA A 178 57.03 -10.18 -8.26
CA ALA A 178 58.40 -9.88 -8.64
C ALA A 178 58.38 -8.84 -9.77
N ARG A 179 59.04 -7.69 -9.54
CA ARG A 179 59.21 -6.66 -10.57
C ARG A 179 60.18 -7.20 -11.63
N PRO A 180 59.83 -7.25 -12.91
CA PRO A 180 60.81 -7.50 -13.95
C PRO A 180 61.72 -6.27 -14.07
N PHE A 181 63.03 -6.51 -14.04
CA PHE A 181 64.08 -5.55 -14.37
C PHE A 181 64.12 -5.31 -15.88
#